data_AF-A0A392T3G8-F1
#
_entry.id   AF-A0A392T3G8-F1
#
_cell.length_a   1.000
_cell.length_b   1.000
_cell.length_c   1.000
_cell.angle_alpha   90.00
_cell.angle_beta   90.00
_cell.angle_gamma   90.00
#
_symmetry.space_group_name_H-M   'P 1'
#
loop_
_entity.id
_entity.type
_entity.pdbx_description
1 polymer ?
#
loop_
_entity_poly.entity_id
_entity_poly.type
_entity_poly.pdbx_seq_one_letter_code
_entity_poly.pdbx_strand_id
1 'polypeptide(L)' 'MCFDGVPPPEEAEAWALKEAITWVRELELSRVVIELDCLLVVNAIKESSNNHTEF' A
#
# COMPACT_ATOMS: atom_id res chain seq x y z
N MET A 1 -6.76 -0.70 12.90
CA MET A 1 -6.69 -2.18 13.06
C MET A 1 -5.80 -2.46 14.24
N CYS A 2 -6.17 -3.40 15.11
CA CYS A 2 -5.29 -3.91 16.15
C CYS A 2 -4.75 -5.25 15.64
N PHE A 3 -3.43 -5.41 15.55
CA PHE A 3 -2.84 -6.69 15.20
C PHE A 3 -2.79 -7.56 16.46
N ASP A 4 -3.19 -8.82 16.36
CA ASP A 4 -3.01 -9.80 17.43
C ASP A 4 -1.53 -10.22 17.46
N GLY A 5 -0.72 -9.43 18.15
CA GLY A 5 0.73 -9.62 18.21
C GLY A 5 1.48 -8.88 17.09
N VAL A 6 2.62 -9.42 16.68
CA VAL A 6 3.48 -8.81 15.65
C VAL A 6 3.04 -9.35 14.28
N PRO A 7 2.46 -8.51 13.40
CA PRO A 7 2.07 -8.95 12.06
C PRO A 7 3.30 -9.35 11.23
N PRO A 8 3.14 -10.21 10.22
CA PRO A 8 4.15 -10.43 9.20
C PRO A 8 4.59 -9.11 8.56
N PRO A 9 5.87 -8.96 8.16
CA PRO A 9 6.38 -7.73 7.57
C PRO A 9 5.54 -7.23 6.38
N GLU A 10 5.13 -8.11 5.48
CA GLU A 10 4.31 -7.79 4.31
C GLU A 10 2.91 -7.27 4.68
N GLU A 11 2.32 -7.77 5.77
CA GLU A 11 1.01 -7.32 6.24
C GLU A 11 1.12 -5.96 6.93
N ALA A 12 2.17 -5.77 7.74
CA ALA A 12 2.48 -4.50 8.37
C ALA A 12 2.69 -3.38 7.34
N GLU A 13 3.49 -3.66 6.31
CA GLU A 13 3.82 -2.73 5.22
C GLU A 13 2.61 -2.43 4.33
N ALA A 14 1.83 -3.44 3.96
CA ALA A 14 0.59 -3.23 3.21
C ALA A 14 -0.41 -2.37 3.99
N TRP A 15 -0.52 -2.56 5.30
CA TRP A 15 -1.35 -1.73 6.15
C TRP A 15 -0.83 -0.29 6.25
N ALA A 16 0.47 -0.12 6.48
CA ALA A 16 1.11 1.20 6.53
C ALA A 16 0.89 1.98 5.23
N LEU A 17 1.04 1.32 4.07
CA LEU A 17 0.76 1.91 2.77
C LEU A 17 -0.71 2.34 2.62
N LYS A 18 -1.66 1.49 3.02
CA LYS A 18 -3.09 1.81 2.96
C LYS A 18 -3.41 3.07 3.76
N GLU A 19 -2.88 3.19 4.97
CA GLU A 19 -3.10 4.35 5.82
C GLU A 19 -2.44 5.60 5.23
N ALA A 20 -1.21 5.47 4.71
CA ALA A 20 -0.52 6.57 4.04
C ALA A 20 -1.31 7.11 2.84
N ILE A 21 -1.85 6.24 1.97
CA ILE A 21 -2.70 6.63 0.84
C ILE A 21 -3.98 7.33 1.33
N THR A 22 -4.58 6.84 2.42
CA THR A 22 -5.77 7.44 3.01
C THR A 22 -5.48 8.86 3.47
N TRP A 23 -4.36 9.09 4.17
CA TRP A 23 -3.94 10.43 4.58
C TRP A 23 -3.60 11.34 3.41
N VAL A 24 -2.93 10.84 2.36
CA VAL A 24 -2.66 11.61 1.13
C VAL A 24 -3.96 12.14 0.53
N ARG A 25 -5.00 11.30 0.52
CA ARG A 25 -6.33 11.69 0.04
C ARG A 25 -6.99 12.73 0.94
N GLU A 26 -6.98 12.52 2.25
CA GLU A 26 -7.60 13.42 3.23
C GLU A 26 -6.93 14.81 3.28
N LEU A 27 -5.63 14.86 3.02
CA LEU A 27 -4.84 16.09 2.96
C LEU A 27 -4.84 16.74 1.56
N GLU A 28 -5.60 16.20 0.61
CA GLU A 28 -5.71 16.68 -0.77
C GLU A 28 -4.35 16.81 -1.49
N LEU A 29 -3.38 15.98 -1.11
CA LEU A 29 -2.05 15.97 -1.71
C LEU A 29 -2.10 15.30 -3.08
N SER A 30 -1.80 16.06 -4.13
CA SER A 30 -2.06 15.63 -5.51
C SER A 30 -0.90 14.86 -6.15
N ARG A 31 0.32 14.97 -5.60
CA ARG A 31 1.52 14.35 -6.18
C ARG A 31 2.50 13.95 -5.09
N VAL A 32 2.35 12.71 -4.60
CA VAL A 32 3.17 12.13 -3.53
C VAL A 32 3.93 10.94 -4.07
N VAL A 33 5.20 10.81 -3.68
CA VAL A 33 6.01 9.61 -3.91
C VAL A 33 6.03 8.84 -2.59
N ILE A 34 5.60 7.58 -2.63
CA ILE A 34 5.65 6.68 -1.48
C ILE A 34 6.68 5.60 -1.80
N GLU A 35 7.70 5.49 -0.95
CA GLU A 35 8.73 4.46 -1.03
C GLU A 35 8.38 3.34 -0.04
N LEU A 36 8.62 2.10 -0.45
CA LEU A 36 8.31 0.89 0.33
C LEU A 36 9.53 -0.03 0.32
N ASP A 37 9.86 -0.61 1.48
CA ASP A 37 10.99 -1.53 1.62
C ASP A 37 10.59 -3.00 1.37
N CYS A 38 9.29 -3.28 1.22
CA CYS A 38 8.78 -4.63 0.99
C CYS A 38 8.51 -4.91 -0.50
N LEU A 39 9.41 -5.67 -1.14
CA LEU A 39 9.27 -6.07 -2.55
C LEU A 39 7.96 -6.85 -2.83
N LEU A 40 7.49 -7.66 -1.89
CA LEU A 40 6.25 -8.43 -2.05
C LEU A 40 5.03 -7.51 -2.20
N VAL A 41 4.94 -6.48 -1.35
CA VAL A 41 3.88 -5.48 -1.41
C VAL A 41 3.96 -4.68 -2.72
N VAL A 42 5.16 -4.26 -3.11
CA VAL A 42 5.38 -3.54 -4.39
C VAL A 42 4.92 -4.37 -5.59
N ASN A 43 5.26 -5.66 -5.64
CA ASN A 43 4.85 -6.53 -6.72
C ASN A 43 3.33 -6.75 -6.75
N ALA A 44 2.71 -6.99 -5.59
CA ALA A 44 1.26 -7.18 -5.49
C ALA A 44 0.46 -5.97 -6.02
N ILE A 45 0.94 -4.75 -5.77
CA ILE A 45 0.31 -3.52 -6.30
C ILE A 45 0.46 -3.43 -7.82
N LYS A 46 1.66 -3.71 -8.34
CA LYS A 46 1.94 -3.66 -9.78
C LYS A 46 1.11 -4.68 -10.56
N GLU A 47 0.96 -5.88 -10.03
CA GLU A 47 0.10 -6.93 -10.63
C GLU A 47 -1.38 -6.52 -10.59
N SER A 48 -1.84 -5.95 -9.48
CA SER A 48 -3.22 -5.44 -9.35
C SER A 48 -3.54 -4.34 -10.37
N SER A 49 -2.56 -3.50 -10.73
CA SER A 49 -2.73 -2.48 -11.78
C SER A 49 -2.80 -3.05 -13.20
N ASN A 50 -2.16 -4.19 -13.49
CA ASN A 50 -2.18 -4.80 -14.82
C ASN A 50 -3.50 -5.51 -15.15
N ASN A 51 -4.23 -5.99 -14.13
CA ASN A 51 -5.51 -6.67 -14.34
C ASN A 51 -6.68 -5.70 -14.68
N HIS A 52 -6.45 -4.38 -14.67
CA HIS A 52 -7.48 -3.39 -14.99
C HIS A 52 -7.47 -2.93 -16.46
N THR A 53 -6.57 -3.48 -17.29
CA THR A 53 -6.42 -3.13 -18.72
C THR A 53 -7.01 -4.15 -19.70
N GLU A 54 -7.75 -5.15 -19.23
CA GLU A 54 -8.43 -6.12 -20.09
C GLU A 54 -9.95 -5.86 -20.15
N PHE A 55 -10.38 -4.82 -20.89
CA PHE A 55 -11.75 -4.64 -21.38
C PHE A 55 -11.77 -3.94 -22.74
#